data_AF-A0A0N0T003-F1
#
_entry.id   AF-A0A0N0T003-F1
#
_cell.length_a   1.000
_cell.length_b   1.000
_cell.length_c   1.000
_cell.angle_alpha   90.00
_cell.angle_beta   90.00
_cell.angle_gamma   90.00
#
_symmetry.space_group_name_H-M   'P 1'
#
loop_
_entity.id
_entity.type
_entity.pdbx_description
1 polymer ?
#
loop_
_entity_poly.entity_id
_entity_poly.type
_entity_poly.pdbx_seq_one_letter_code
_entity_poly.pdbx_strand_id
1 'polypeptide(L)'
;IVVTRGATAVDDEDITDLPATGVTGLIRVAQTENPGRIVLADIPTGTDINTTAILATGEPQLALRHGTFHTPRLTPVRSDDDGTQVRWDEGTILITGATGTLGAVLARHLVTEHHAKHLLLLSRRGAQAPGATELGTELTALGADVTITACDVTDK
;
A
#
# COMPACT_ATOMS: atom_id res chain seq x y z
N ILE A 1 -23.36 9.78 6.95
CA ILE A 1 -22.99 8.65 6.05
C ILE A 1 -22.13 9.24 4.95
N VAL A 2 -20.98 8.63 4.68
CA VAL A 2 -20.10 8.93 3.55
C VAL A 2 -20.21 7.77 2.58
N VAL A 3 -20.41 8.07 1.29
CA VAL A 3 -20.55 7.04 0.25
C VAL A 3 -19.37 7.11 -0.70
N THR A 4 -18.75 5.96 -0.96
CA THR A 4 -17.76 5.75 -2.01
C THR A 4 -18.31 4.79 -3.07
N ARG A 5 -17.63 4.70 -4.22
CA ARG A 5 -17.96 3.74 -5.28
C ARG A 5 -16.69 3.08 -5.77
N GLY A 6 -16.57 1.75 -5.64
CA GLY A 6 -15.41 1.02 -6.13
C GLY A 6 -14.11 1.37 -5.40
N ALA A 7 -14.22 1.85 -4.16
CA ALA A 7 -13.08 2.22 -3.30
C ALA A 7 -12.68 1.10 -2.32
N THR A 8 -13.33 -0.05 -2.40
CA THR A 8 -13.09 -1.22 -1.56
C THR A 8 -13.38 -2.46 -2.38
N ALA A 9 -12.49 -3.45 -2.29
CA ALA A 9 -12.71 -4.77 -2.85
C ALA A 9 -13.39 -5.69 -1.82
N VAL A 10 -14.39 -6.44 -2.26
CA VAL A 10 -14.99 -7.59 -1.59
C VAL A 10 -14.59 -8.85 -2.37
N ASP A 11 -14.02 -9.83 -1.67
CA ASP A 11 -13.45 -11.04 -2.27
C ASP A 11 -12.40 -10.71 -3.35
N ASP A 12 -12.50 -11.31 -4.55
CA ASP A 12 -11.52 -11.17 -5.64
C ASP A 12 -11.85 -10.03 -6.63
N GLU A 13 -12.66 -9.04 -6.24
CA GLU A 13 -12.98 -7.91 -7.12
C GLU A 13 -11.86 -6.86 -7.18
N ASP A 14 -11.73 -6.18 -8.32
CA ASP A 14 -10.78 -5.07 -8.48
C ASP A 14 -11.30 -3.76 -7.89
N ILE A 15 -10.37 -2.95 -7.37
CA ILE A 15 -10.65 -1.54 -7.00
C ILE A 15 -10.72 -0.70 -8.28
N THR A 16 -11.88 -0.11 -8.54
CA THR A 16 -12.10 0.72 -9.75
C THR A 16 -11.93 2.21 -9.51
N ASP A 17 -11.85 2.66 -8.26
CA ASP A 17 -11.61 4.06 -7.87
C ASP A 17 -10.49 4.14 -6.81
N LEU A 18 -9.24 4.12 -7.30
CA LEU A 18 -8.05 4.25 -6.46
C LEU A 18 -8.02 5.58 -5.67
N PRO A 19 -8.33 6.75 -6.27
CA PRO A 19 -8.42 7.99 -5.49
C PRO A 19 -9.41 7.93 -4.32
N ALA A 20 -10.60 7.35 -4.51
CA ALA A 20 -11.58 7.21 -3.43
C ALA A 20 -11.12 6.26 -2.30
N THR A 21 -10.19 5.33 -2.58
CA THR A 21 -9.58 4.50 -1.54
C THR A 21 -8.81 5.34 -0.51
N GLY A 22 -8.20 6.46 -0.94
CA GLY A 22 -7.59 7.43 -0.03
C GLY A 22 -8.59 8.08 0.93
N VAL A 23 -9.83 8.33 0.46
CA VAL A 23 -10.92 8.84 1.30
C VAL A 23 -11.30 7.82 2.37
N THR A 24 -11.36 6.53 2.04
CA THR A 24 -11.61 5.46 3.01
C THR A 24 -10.62 5.50 4.18
N GLY A 25 -9.33 5.68 3.90
CA GLY A 25 -8.29 5.83 4.94
C GLY A 25 -8.52 7.06 5.83
N LEU A 26 -8.81 8.22 5.23
CA LEU A 26 -9.11 9.45 5.97
C LEU A 26 -10.35 9.32 6.86
N ILE A 27 -11.42 8.70 6.36
CA ILE A 27 -12.66 8.52 7.11
C ILE A 27 -12.45 7.58 8.31
N ARG A 28 -11.57 6.58 8.21
CA ARG A 28 -11.20 5.73 9.36
C ARG A 28 -10.57 6.53 10.50
N VAL A 29 -9.74 7.52 10.17
CA VAL A 29 -9.19 8.44 11.17
C VAL A 29 -10.31 9.28 11.79
N ALA A 30 -11.16 9.89 10.95
CA ALA A 30 -12.28 10.69 11.43
C ALA A 30 -13.26 9.90 12.32
N GLN A 31 -13.48 8.62 12.04
CA GLN A 31 -14.28 7.70 12.87
C GLN A 31 -13.65 7.46 14.24
N THR A 32 -12.33 7.38 14.31
CA THR A 32 -11.59 7.23 15.58
C THR A 32 -11.71 8.51 16.42
N GLU A 33 -11.61 9.67 15.79
CA GLU A 33 -11.77 10.97 16.46
C GLU A 33 -13.23 11.29 16.82
N ASN A 34 -14.19 10.73 16.09
CA ASN A 34 -15.63 10.97 16.26
C ASN A 34 -16.43 9.65 16.34
N PRO A 35 -16.29 8.87 17.42
CA PRO A 35 -16.92 7.57 17.54
C PRO A 35 -18.45 7.62 17.36
N GLY A 36 -18.99 6.72 16.55
CA GLY A 36 -20.43 6.57 16.32
C GLY A 36 -21.10 7.66 15.46
N ARG A 37 -20.34 8.65 14.95
CA ARG A 37 -20.91 9.78 14.19
C ARG A 37 -20.85 9.61 12.67
N ILE A 38 -19.97 8.73 12.18
CA ILE A 38 -19.66 8.61 10.75
C ILE A 38 -19.76 7.13 10.35
N VAL A 39 -20.59 6.86 9.35
CA VAL A 39 -20.69 5.55 8.68
C VAL A 39 -20.16 5.70 7.25
N LEU A 40 -19.26 4.81 6.83
CA LEU A 40 -18.73 4.72 5.48
C LEU A 40 -19.40 3.54 4.75
N ALA A 41 -19.90 3.78 3.53
CA ALA A 41 -20.53 2.75 2.71
C ALA A 41 -20.00 2.80 1.26
N ASP A 42 -19.39 1.72 0.79
CA ASP A 42 -19.03 1.58 -0.63
C ASP A 42 -20.20 0.96 -1.41
N ILE A 43 -20.79 1.73 -2.34
CA ILE A 43 -22.06 1.39 -3.00
C ILE A 43 -21.88 1.37 -4.52
N PRO A 44 -22.32 0.31 -5.24
CA PRO A 44 -22.18 0.22 -6.69
C PRO A 44 -22.88 1.38 -7.41
N THR A 45 -22.26 1.86 -8.49
CA THR A 45 -22.83 2.90 -9.35
C THR A 45 -24.23 2.49 -9.85
N GLY A 46 -25.17 3.43 -9.84
CA GLY A 46 -26.56 3.16 -10.24
C GLY A 46 -27.44 2.50 -9.18
N THR A 47 -26.90 2.19 -7.99
CA THR A 47 -27.70 1.71 -6.85
C THR A 47 -28.21 2.88 -6.01
N ASP A 48 -29.50 2.84 -5.65
CA ASP A 48 -30.12 3.81 -4.76
C ASP A 48 -29.55 3.70 -3.33
N ILE A 49 -29.27 4.84 -2.71
CA ILE A 49 -28.69 4.90 -1.37
C ILE A 49 -29.82 4.84 -0.34
N ASN A 50 -30.03 3.67 0.26
CA ASN A 50 -30.97 3.50 1.37
C ASN A 50 -30.26 3.75 2.72
N THR A 51 -30.28 4.99 3.18
CA THR A 51 -29.61 5.41 4.42
C THR A 51 -30.17 4.71 5.67
N THR A 52 -31.48 4.46 5.72
CA THR A 52 -32.11 3.72 6.82
C THR A 52 -31.57 2.30 6.92
N ALA A 53 -31.50 1.58 5.80
CA ALA A 53 -30.95 0.23 5.76
C ALA A 53 -29.47 0.18 6.17
N ILE A 54 -28.68 1.15 5.69
CA ILE A 54 -27.26 1.29 6.06
C ILE A 54 -27.10 1.50 7.56
N LEU A 55 -27.84 2.44 8.15
CA LEU A 55 -27.76 2.73 9.59
C LEU A 55 -28.28 1.58 10.46
N ALA A 56 -29.29 0.84 9.99
CA ALA A 56 -29.85 -0.30 10.71
C ALA A 56 -28.85 -1.45 10.91
N THR A 57 -27.77 -1.52 10.11
CA THR A 57 -26.70 -2.51 10.33
C THR A 57 -25.92 -2.27 11.62
N GLY A 58 -25.88 -1.03 12.13
CA GLY A 58 -25.07 -0.64 13.29
C GLY A 58 -23.55 -0.64 13.04
N GLU A 59 -23.11 -0.88 11.81
CA GLU A 59 -21.70 -1.02 11.47
C GLU A 59 -21.10 0.31 10.99
N PRO A 60 -19.87 0.65 11.41
CA PRO A 60 -19.23 1.90 11.00
C PRO A 60 -18.76 1.87 9.54
N GLN A 61 -18.54 0.69 8.97
CA GLN A 61 -18.02 0.51 7.61
C GLN A 61 -18.70 -0.66 6.91
N LEU A 62 -19.14 -0.43 5.68
CA LEU A 62 -19.92 -1.38 4.89
C LEU A 62 -19.50 -1.31 3.41
N ALA A 63 -19.65 -2.42 2.70
CA ALA A 63 -19.70 -2.46 1.24
C ALA A 63 -20.98 -3.18 0.81
N LEU A 64 -21.71 -2.64 -0.17
CA LEU A 64 -22.88 -3.29 -0.76
C LEU A 64 -22.46 -4.02 -2.03
N ARG A 65 -22.65 -5.34 -2.09
CA ARG A 65 -22.42 -6.15 -3.29
C ARG A 65 -23.55 -7.14 -3.47
N HIS A 66 -24.09 -7.24 -4.68
CA HIS A 66 -25.18 -8.18 -5.00
C HIS A 66 -26.36 -8.14 -3.99
N GLY A 67 -26.72 -6.94 -3.51
CA GLY A 67 -27.79 -6.75 -2.51
C GLY A 67 -27.43 -7.12 -1.06
N THR A 68 -26.19 -7.52 -0.80
CA THR A 68 -25.69 -7.93 0.52
C THR A 68 -24.72 -6.89 1.09
N PHE A 69 -24.87 -6.59 2.37
CA PHE A 69 -23.91 -5.76 3.09
C PHE A 69 -22.75 -6.62 3.62
N HIS A 70 -21.53 -6.21 3.30
CA HIS A 70 -20.28 -6.78 3.80
C HIS A 70 -19.62 -5.80 4.77
N THR A 71 -19.03 -6.32 5.84
CA THR A 71 -18.31 -5.53 6.84
C THR A 71 -16.83 -5.90 6.84
N PRO A 72 -15.90 -4.94 6.84
CA PRO A 72 -14.48 -5.26 6.91
C PRO A 72 -14.13 -5.89 8.25
N ARG A 73 -13.35 -6.97 8.22
CA ARG A 73 -12.77 -7.63 9.38
C ARG A 73 -11.30 -7.94 9.08
N LEU A 74 -10.44 -7.82 10.09
CA LEU A 74 -9.07 -8.29 10.01
C LEU A 74 -9.02 -9.72 10.53
N THR A 75 -8.51 -10.62 9.71
CA THR A 75 -8.34 -12.03 10.05
C THR A 75 -6.87 -12.42 9.92
N PRO A 76 -6.38 -13.36 10.73
CA PRO A 76 -5.05 -13.92 10.52
C PRO A 76 -4.99 -14.68 9.19
N VAL A 77 -3.97 -14.39 8.40
CA VAL A 77 -3.64 -15.14 7.17
C VAL A 77 -2.38 -15.95 7.44
N ARG A 78 -2.40 -17.23 7.06
CA ARG A 78 -1.19 -18.07 7.04
C ARG A 78 -0.57 -17.92 5.66
N SER A 79 0.74 -17.72 5.62
CA SER A 79 1.49 -17.78 4.37
C SER A 79 1.57 -19.23 3.91
N ASP A 80 0.99 -19.52 2.75
CA ASP A 80 1.22 -20.78 2.06
C ASP A 80 2.58 -20.69 1.35
N ASP A 81 3.44 -21.69 1.57
CA ASP A 81 4.80 -21.76 1.02
C ASP A 81 4.83 -22.12 -0.49
N ASP A 82 3.64 -22.31 -1.09
CA ASP A 82 3.43 -22.83 -2.45
C ASP A 82 3.35 -21.72 -3.52
N GLY A 83 3.67 -20.48 -3.14
CA GLY A 83 3.71 -19.36 -4.07
C GLY A 83 4.94 -19.40 -4.98
N THR A 84 4.78 -18.95 -6.23
CA THR A 84 5.92 -18.72 -7.14
C THR A 84 6.92 -17.78 -6.48
N GLN A 85 8.12 -18.28 -6.17
CA GLN A 85 9.17 -17.44 -5.60
C GLN A 85 9.59 -16.38 -6.63
N VAL A 86 9.48 -15.12 -6.23
CA VAL A 86 9.99 -14.00 -7.02
C VAL A 86 11.51 -14.08 -7.04
N ARG A 87 12.11 -14.10 -8.23
CA ARG A 87 13.55 -14.02 -8.42
C ARG A 87 13.99 -12.56 -8.38
N TRP A 88 14.78 -12.22 -7.38
CA TRP A 88 15.31 -10.86 -7.17
C TRP A 88 16.75 -10.70 -7.67
N ASP A 89 17.38 -11.81 -8.07
CA ASP A 89 18.72 -11.85 -8.65
C ASP A 89 18.73 -11.53 -10.15
N GLU A 90 17.55 -11.37 -10.76
CA GLU A 90 17.37 -11.02 -12.17
C GLU A 90 16.97 -9.55 -12.33
N GLY A 91 17.77 -8.80 -13.10
CA GLY A 91 17.46 -7.41 -13.48
C GLY A 91 17.80 -6.35 -12.41
N THR A 92 17.20 -5.17 -12.57
CA THR A 92 17.41 -4.01 -11.68
C THR A 92 16.20 -3.79 -10.79
N ILE A 93 16.43 -3.73 -9.47
CA ILE A 93 15.40 -3.42 -8.49
C ILE A 93 15.40 -1.91 -8.22
N LEU A 94 14.26 -1.26 -8.50
CA LEU A 94 14.02 0.13 -8.13
C LEU A 94 13.38 0.19 -6.74
N ILE A 95 14.02 0.91 -5.83
CA ILE A 95 13.47 1.20 -4.49
C ILE A 95 13.19 2.69 -4.41
N THR A 96 11.92 3.06 -4.19
CA THR A 96 11.54 4.47 -3.94
C THR A 96 11.58 4.76 -2.43
N GLY A 97 11.97 5.98 -2.07
CA GLY A 97 12.24 6.30 -0.66
C GLY A 97 13.40 5.47 -0.09
N ALA A 98 14.30 4.98 -0.95
CA ALA A 98 15.35 4.01 -0.62
C ALA A 98 16.28 4.45 0.52
N THR A 99 16.52 5.77 0.61
CA THR A 99 17.38 6.36 1.64
C THR A 99 16.66 6.61 2.96
N GLY A 100 15.39 6.21 3.08
CA GLY A 100 14.65 6.15 4.35
C GLY A 100 15.02 4.93 5.19
N THR A 101 14.54 4.89 6.44
CA THR A 101 14.86 3.81 7.40
C THR A 101 14.51 2.43 6.87
N LEU A 102 13.27 2.23 6.41
CA LEU A 102 12.81 0.95 5.86
C LEU A 102 13.44 0.64 4.50
N GLY A 103 13.63 1.64 3.64
CA GLY A 103 14.25 1.46 2.33
C GLY A 103 15.67 0.91 2.44
N ALA A 104 16.45 1.41 3.40
CA ALA A 104 17.80 0.94 3.66
C ALA A 104 17.84 -0.48 4.24
N VAL A 105 16.86 -0.86 5.07
CA VAL A 105 16.73 -2.23 5.59
C VAL A 105 16.35 -3.19 4.46
N LEU A 106 15.38 -2.81 3.63
CA LEU A 106 14.95 -3.61 2.47
C LEU A 106 16.09 -3.81 1.47
N ALA A 107 16.85 -2.76 1.14
CA ALA A 107 17.97 -2.85 0.22
C ALA A 107 19.03 -3.85 0.70
N ARG A 108 19.38 -3.83 2.01
CA ARG A 108 20.29 -4.81 2.60
C ARG A 108 19.74 -6.22 2.52
N HIS A 109 18.47 -6.41 2.87
CA HIS A 109 17.82 -7.72 2.82
C HIS A 109 17.81 -8.30 1.40
N LEU A 110 17.52 -7.49 0.38
CA LEU A 110 17.53 -7.91 -1.02
C LEU A 110 18.92 -8.35 -1.49
N VAL A 111 19.99 -7.66 -1.09
CA VAL A 111 21.36 -8.05 -1.48
C VAL A 111 21.83 -9.29 -0.72
N THR A 112 21.58 -9.36 0.59
CA THR A 112 22.12 -10.40 1.46
C THR A 112 21.35 -11.72 1.35
N GLU A 113 20.02 -11.67 1.42
CA GLU A 113 19.16 -12.86 1.46
C GLU A 113 18.67 -13.27 0.07
N HIS A 114 18.52 -12.31 -0.85
CA HIS A 114 17.99 -12.56 -2.19
C HIS A 114 18.99 -12.33 -3.33
N HIS A 115 20.25 -12.05 -2.98
CA HIS A 115 21.38 -11.92 -3.93
C HIS A 115 21.15 -10.90 -5.06
N ALA A 116 20.32 -9.88 -4.83
CA ALA A 116 20.06 -8.82 -5.79
C ALA A 116 21.36 -8.16 -6.24
N LYS A 117 21.54 -8.05 -7.57
CA LYS A 117 22.78 -7.56 -8.19
C LYS A 117 22.75 -6.10 -8.56
N HIS A 118 21.60 -5.58 -8.99
CA HIS A 118 21.51 -4.21 -9.49
C HIS A 118 20.42 -3.46 -8.73
N LEU A 119 20.80 -2.41 -8.00
CA LEU A 119 19.88 -1.58 -7.23
C LEU A 119 19.86 -0.15 -7.76
N LEU A 120 18.65 0.34 -8.03
CA LEU A 120 18.37 1.75 -8.27
C LEU A 120 17.68 2.34 -7.04
N LEU A 121 18.45 3.09 -6.25
CA LEU A 121 17.99 3.71 -5.00
C LEU A 121 17.50 5.13 -5.29
N LEU A 122 16.18 5.30 -5.32
CA LEU A 122 15.54 6.55 -5.66
C LEU A 122 15.06 7.29 -4.40
N SER A 123 15.41 8.57 -4.31
CA SER A 123 14.81 9.49 -3.34
C SER A 123 14.94 10.93 -3.83
N ARG A 124 14.07 11.84 -3.36
CA ARG A 124 14.15 13.27 -3.73
C ARG A 124 15.52 13.90 -3.50
N ARG A 125 16.22 13.48 -2.44
CA ARG A 125 17.56 14.00 -2.09
C ARG A 125 18.70 13.22 -2.74
N GLY A 126 18.44 12.02 -3.29
CA GLY A 126 19.47 11.13 -3.85
C GLY A 126 20.65 10.94 -2.90
N ALA A 127 21.88 11.08 -3.44
CA ALA A 127 23.13 10.95 -2.69
C ALA A 127 23.32 12.00 -1.58
N GLN A 128 22.54 13.10 -1.59
CA GLN A 128 22.56 14.12 -0.53
C GLN A 128 21.66 13.76 0.67
N ALA A 129 20.96 12.62 0.63
CA ALA A 129 20.24 12.13 1.80
C ALA A 129 21.23 11.65 2.89
N PRO A 130 20.97 11.92 4.17
CA PRO A 130 21.81 11.42 5.25
C PRO A 130 21.96 9.90 5.18
N GLY A 131 23.19 9.39 5.21
CA GLY A 131 23.48 7.96 5.17
C GLY A 131 23.43 7.31 3.78
N ALA A 132 23.15 8.06 2.71
CA ALA A 132 22.96 7.48 1.38
C ALA A 132 24.27 6.96 0.77
N THR A 133 25.35 7.71 0.87
CA THR A 133 26.66 7.31 0.33
C THR A 133 27.25 6.13 1.11
N GLU A 134 27.06 6.12 2.43
CA GLU A 134 27.45 5.01 3.30
C GLU A 134 26.68 3.74 2.92
N LEU A 135 25.36 3.84 2.76
CA LEU A 135 24.52 2.73 2.31
C LEU A 135 24.95 2.22 0.92
N GLY A 136 25.22 3.11 -0.03
CA GLY A 136 25.70 2.72 -1.35
C GLY A 136 27.02 1.96 -1.29
N THR A 137 27.97 2.46 -0.51
CA THR A 137 29.28 1.83 -0.32
C THR A 137 29.16 0.46 0.35
N GLU A 138 28.32 0.35 1.38
CA GLU A 138 28.03 -0.91 2.08
C GLU A 138 27.46 -1.97 1.11
N LEU A 139 26.41 -1.61 0.37
CA LEU A 139 25.76 -2.53 -0.56
C LEU A 139 26.68 -2.93 -1.72
N THR A 140 27.54 -2.03 -2.18
CA THR A 140 28.58 -2.37 -3.17
C THR A 140 29.66 -3.29 -2.60
N ALA A 141 30.07 -3.10 -1.35
CA ALA A 141 30.97 -4.04 -0.69
C ALA A 141 30.34 -5.44 -0.51
N LEU A 142 29.01 -5.51 -0.41
CA LEU A 142 28.23 -6.75 -0.39
C LEU A 142 28.01 -7.37 -1.78
N GLY A 143 28.53 -6.73 -2.85
CA GLY A 143 28.53 -7.29 -4.21
C GLY A 143 27.36 -6.85 -5.10
N ALA A 144 26.67 -5.75 -4.76
CA ALA A 144 25.66 -5.14 -5.60
C ALA A 144 26.18 -3.90 -6.37
N ASP A 145 25.77 -3.75 -7.61
CA ASP A 145 25.90 -2.52 -8.37
C ASP A 145 24.79 -1.54 -7.94
N VAL A 146 25.17 -0.42 -7.35
CA VAL A 146 24.22 0.53 -6.76
C VAL A 146 24.27 1.86 -7.50
N THR A 147 23.12 2.29 -7.99
CA THR A 147 22.91 3.63 -8.53
C THR A 147 22.00 4.41 -7.59
N ILE A 148 22.46 5.56 -7.08
CA ILE A 148 21.65 6.45 -6.24
C ILE A 148 21.22 7.65 -7.08
N THR A 149 19.90 7.83 -7.24
CA THR A 149 19.36 8.90 -8.08
C THR A 149 18.50 9.86 -7.27
N ALA A 150 18.79 11.16 -7.41
CA ALA A 150 17.91 12.23 -6.96
C ALA A 150 16.77 12.37 -7.96
N CYS A 151 15.56 11.97 -7.56
CA CYS A 151 14.37 12.06 -8.41
C CYS A 151 13.13 12.19 -7.52
N ASP A 152 12.18 13.02 -7.96
CA ASP A 152 10.86 13.07 -7.38
C ASP A 152 9.96 12.06 -8.09
N VAL A 153 9.33 11.16 -7.33
CA VAL A 153 8.48 10.09 -7.88
C VAL A 153 7.21 10.64 -8.54
N THR A 154 6.87 11.89 -8.27
CA THR A 154 5.71 12.56 -8.89
C THR A 154 6.06 13.26 -10.21
N ASP A 155 7.34 13.35 -10.57
CA ASP A 155 7.80 13.97 -11.80
C ASP A 155 7.75 12.96 -12.97
N LYS A 156 7.24 13.39 -14.13
CA LYS A 156 6.91 12.52 -15.27
C LYS A 156 7.71 12.85 -16.52
#